data_AF-A0A2G1NWU0-F1
#
_entry.id   AF-A0A2G1NWU0-F1
#
_cell.length_a   1.000
_cell.length_b   1.000
_cell.length_c   1.000
_cell.angle_alpha   90.00
_cell.angle_beta   90.00
_cell.angle_gamma   90.00
#
_symmetry.space_group_name_H-M   'P 1'
#
loop_
_entity.id
_entity.type
_entity.pdbx_description
1 polymer ?
#
loop_
_entity_poly.entity_id
_entity_poly.type
_entity_poly.pdbx_seq_one_letter_code
_entity_poly.pdbx_strand_id
1 'polypeptide(L)'
;MEIFSSPDLLCYDGTQIRSLWAYERFGVRGDSVVIFRGPMRIPAESMLDLEDIREGSAISGDDLIHFIVERFDSPPNMHLSYCMQRLIAVWTKDELLVEGVKAVRRGDDLFVDDRKLTVSVATCGVSSEKIHFGINVINSGVPPGVRAIGLNDLGITDPVGFAERVVSGFSGEIEGIESAVVKTKGIL
;
A
#
# COMPACT_ATOMS: atom_id res chain seq x y z
N MET A 1 -5.32 9.37 11.21
CA MET A 1 -5.09 9.52 9.75
C MET A 1 -6.43 9.40 9.04
N GLU A 2 -6.74 10.22 8.03
CA GLU A 2 -8.04 10.18 7.34
C GLU A 2 -8.10 8.99 6.38
N ILE A 3 -9.14 8.16 6.49
CA ILE A 3 -9.35 7.00 5.59
C ILE A 3 -10.46 7.35 4.60
N PHE A 4 -10.16 7.23 3.31
CA PHE A 4 -11.13 7.46 2.24
C PHE A 4 -11.21 6.24 1.31
N SER A 5 -12.38 5.62 1.25
CA SER A 5 -12.67 4.50 0.34
C SER A 5 -13.37 5.03 -0.91
N SER A 6 -12.71 4.95 -2.07
CA SER A 6 -13.26 5.44 -3.34
C SER A 6 -14.36 4.49 -3.85
N PRO A 7 -15.55 4.99 -4.20
CA PRO A 7 -16.60 4.16 -4.78
C PRO A 7 -16.35 3.81 -6.25
N ASP A 8 -15.41 4.49 -6.90
CA ASP A 8 -15.10 4.32 -8.32
C ASP A 8 -13.96 3.32 -8.52
N LEU A 9 -14.00 2.57 -9.63
CA LEU A 9 -12.85 1.80 -10.09
C LEU A 9 -11.84 2.73 -10.75
N LEU A 10 -10.57 2.65 -10.31
CA LEU A 10 -9.49 3.52 -10.78
C LEU A 10 -8.27 2.70 -11.17
N CYS A 11 -7.64 3.07 -12.28
CA CYS A 11 -6.38 2.47 -12.69
C CYS A 11 -5.22 3.08 -11.89
N TYR A 12 -4.38 2.25 -11.27
CA TYR A 12 -3.09 2.69 -10.76
C TYR A 12 -2.06 2.72 -11.90
N ASP A 13 -1.63 3.92 -12.28
CA ASP A 13 -0.66 4.16 -13.35
C ASP A 13 0.64 4.81 -12.84
N GLY A 14 0.81 4.83 -11.51
CA GLY A 14 1.94 5.46 -10.82
C GLY A 14 1.77 6.96 -10.59
N THR A 15 0.80 7.63 -11.23
CA THR A 15 0.61 9.08 -11.01
C THR A 15 0.01 9.39 -9.64
N GLN A 16 -0.67 8.43 -9.02
CA GLN A 16 -1.32 8.58 -7.71
C GLN A 16 -0.31 8.70 -6.55
N ILE A 17 0.95 8.32 -6.77
CA ILE A 17 2.02 8.45 -5.76
C ILE A 17 2.52 9.89 -5.60
N ARG A 18 2.09 10.82 -6.46
CA ARG A 18 2.46 12.25 -6.37
C ARG A 18 1.88 12.89 -5.10
N SER A 19 2.63 13.84 -4.54
CA SER A 19 2.17 14.62 -3.39
C SER A 19 0.84 15.34 -3.71
N LEU A 20 -0.01 15.45 -2.69
CA LEU A 20 -1.33 16.10 -2.73
C LEU A 20 -2.37 15.42 -3.63
N TRP A 21 -2.08 14.25 -4.21
CA TRP A 21 -3.03 13.57 -5.11
C TRP A 21 -4.40 13.34 -4.47
N ALA A 22 -4.45 12.91 -3.20
CA ALA A 22 -5.70 12.67 -2.48
C ALA A 22 -6.52 13.97 -2.31
N TYR A 23 -5.83 15.08 -2.06
CA TYR A 23 -6.46 16.39 -1.93
C TYR A 23 -6.96 16.92 -3.27
N GLU A 24 -6.14 16.85 -4.33
CA GLU A 24 -6.51 17.30 -5.66
C GLU A 24 -7.69 16.51 -6.24
N ARG A 25 -7.70 15.19 -6.01
CA ARG A 25 -8.70 14.30 -6.62
C ARG A 25 -10.00 14.21 -5.81
N PHE A 26 -9.91 14.15 -4.49
CA PHE A 26 -11.04 13.86 -3.60
C PHE A 26 -11.29 14.91 -2.52
N GLY A 27 -10.41 15.91 -2.38
CA GLY A 27 -10.53 16.93 -1.33
C GLY A 27 -10.13 16.46 0.07
N VAL A 28 -9.54 15.26 0.20
CA VAL A 28 -9.04 14.67 1.45
C VAL A 28 -7.80 15.46 1.92
N ARG A 29 -7.78 15.92 3.17
CA ARG A 29 -6.74 16.84 3.67
C ARG A 29 -5.88 16.19 4.75
N GLY A 30 -4.58 16.48 4.71
CA GLY A 30 -3.62 16.01 5.71
C GLY A 30 -3.28 14.53 5.55
N ASP A 31 -2.80 13.93 6.64
CA ASP A 31 -2.39 12.53 6.66
C ASP A 31 -3.56 11.63 6.27
N SER A 32 -3.39 10.83 5.22
CA SER A 32 -4.48 10.04 4.68
C SER A 32 -4.05 8.70 4.10
N VAL A 33 -5.02 7.77 4.07
CA VAL A 33 -4.99 6.57 3.23
C VAL A 33 -6.20 6.59 2.32
N VAL A 34 -5.95 6.61 1.01
CA VAL A 34 -6.98 6.41 -0.01
C VAL A 34 -6.99 4.94 -0.43
N ILE A 35 -8.15 4.29 -0.32
CA ILE A 35 -8.41 2.93 -0.78
C ILE A 35 -9.19 3.02 -2.09
N PHE A 36 -8.76 2.29 -3.11
CA PHE A 36 -9.55 2.10 -4.33
C PHE A 36 -9.26 0.74 -4.95
N ARG A 37 -10.16 0.30 -5.85
CA ARG A 37 -10.00 -0.94 -6.60
C ARG A 37 -9.81 -0.66 -8.08
N GLY A 38 -9.03 -1.47 -8.76
CA GLY A 38 -8.95 -1.42 -10.21
C GLY A 38 -7.67 -2.05 -10.76
N PRO A 39 -7.43 -1.87 -12.07
CA PRO A 39 -6.24 -2.41 -12.72
C PRO A 39 -4.99 -1.62 -12.34
N MET A 40 -3.84 -2.26 -12.46
CA MET A 40 -2.53 -1.66 -12.35
C MET A 40 -1.81 -1.73 -13.70
N ARG A 41 -1.35 -0.58 -14.19
CA ARG A 41 -0.61 -0.44 -15.45
C ARG A 41 0.40 0.69 -15.32
N ILE A 42 1.60 0.39 -14.87
CA ILE A 42 2.63 1.41 -14.62
C ILE A 42 3.50 1.57 -15.89
N PRO A 43 3.47 2.72 -16.58
CA PRO A 43 4.43 3.02 -17.62
C PRO A 43 5.86 3.08 -17.05
N ALA A 44 6.86 2.77 -17.86
CA ALA A 44 8.26 2.74 -17.41
C ALA A 44 8.71 4.10 -16.82
N GLU A 45 8.20 5.21 -17.36
CA GLU A 45 8.47 6.57 -16.90
C GLU A 45 7.84 6.94 -15.55
N SER A 46 6.83 6.17 -15.11
CA SER A 46 6.16 6.34 -13.81
C SER A 46 6.70 5.38 -12.74
N MET A 47 7.62 4.49 -13.12
CA MET A 47 8.24 3.55 -12.19
C MET A 47 9.21 4.28 -11.27
N LEU A 48 9.15 3.96 -9.98
CA LEU A 48 10.00 4.57 -8.96
C LEU A 48 11.16 3.68 -8.53
N ASP A 49 10.96 2.36 -8.57
CA ASP A 49 11.99 1.42 -8.18
C ASP A 49 13.06 1.32 -9.27
N LEU A 50 14.27 1.75 -8.95
CA LEU A 50 15.40 1.74 -9.88
C LEU A 50 15.89 0.32 -10.19
N GLU A 51 15.65 -0.65 -9.32
CA GLU A 51 15.95 -2.06 -9.59
C GLU A 51 15.02 -2.60 -10.67
N ASP A 52 13.71 -2.38 -10.52
CA ASP A 52 12.72 -2.77 -11.54
C ASP A 52 12.99 -2.09 -12.89
N ILE A 53 13.37 -0.80 -12.89
CA ILE A 53 13.76 -0.09 -14.12
C ILE A 53 14.98 -0.74 -14.77
N ARG A 54 15.99 -1.11 -13.98
CA ARG A 54 17.23 -1.72 -14.49
C ARG A 54 17.00 -3.12 -15.03
N GLU A 55 16.07 -3.87 -14.44
CA GLU A 55 15.69 -5.20 -14.89
C GLU A 55 14.70 -5.17 -16.06
N GLY A 56 14.15 -4.01 -16.39
CA GLY A 56 13.11 -3.88 -17.41
C GLY A 56 11.81 -4.57 -17.00
N SER A 57 11.55 -4.64 -15.69
CA SER A 57 10.37 -5.25 -15.11
C SER A 57 9.11 -4.53 -15.59
N ALA A 58 8.09 -5.31 -15.94
CA ALA A 58 6.74 -4.78 -16.08
C ALA A 58 6.04 -4.87 -14.71
N ILE A 59 5.21 -3.89 -14.37
CA ILE A 59 4.38 -3.92 -13.17
C ILE A 59 2.93 -3.70 -13.60
N SER A 60 2.15 -4.79 -13.56
CA SER A 60 0.76 -4.78 -14.00
C SER A 60 -0.09 -5.82 -13.27
N GLY A 61 -1.41 -5.65 -13.35
CA GLY A 61 -2.42 -6.61 -12.89
C GLY A 61 -3.83 -6.12 -13.26
N ASP A 62 -4.76 -7.03 -13.48
CA ASP A 62 -6.09 -6.65 -13.98
C ASP A 62 -7.04 -6.15 -12.89
N ASP A 63 -6.87 -6.60 -11.64
CA ASP A 63 -7.73 -6.21 -10.52
C ASP A 63 -7.01 -6.35 -9.16
N LEU A 64 -6.78 -5.21 -8.53
CA LEU A 64 -6.14 -5.06 -7.22
C LEU A 64 -6.94 -4.11 -6.34
N ILE A 65 -6.75 -4.24 -5.03
CA ILE A 65 -6.99 -3.13 -4.11
C ILE A 65 -5.70 -2.33 -3.96
N HIS A 66 -5.80 -1.01 -3.95
CA HIS A 66 -4.70 -0.07 -3.83
C HIS A 66 -4.87 0.79 -2.59
N PHE A 67 -3.78 0.97 -1.85
CA PHE A 67 -3.64 1.97 -0.81
C PHE A 67 -2.68 3.04 -1.30
N ILE A 68 -3.09 4.29 -1.24
CA ILE A 68 -2.21 5.44 -1.39
C ILE A 68 -2.15 6.14 -0.04
N VAL A 69 -1.02 6.00 0.63
CA VAL A 69 -0.75 6.70 1.88
C VAL A 69 -0.02 8.00 1.58
N GLU A 70 -0.43 9.07 2.24
CA GLU A 70 0.28 10.33 2.29
C GLU A 70 0.39 10.80 3.74
N ARG A 71 1.61 11.05 4.20
CA ARG A 71 1.89 11.59 5.54
C ARG A 71 2.71 12.87 5.44
N PHE A 72 2.31 13.88 6.19
CA PHE A 72 2.94 15.18 6.25
C PHE A 72 3.77 15.29 7.52
N ASP A 73 5.04 14.91 7.42
CA ASP A 73 6.03 15.13 8.46
C ASP A 73 7.12 16.08 7.96
N SER A 74 7.77 16.80 8.87
CA SER A 74 8.73 17.86 8.54
C SER A 74 10.08 17.64 9.21
N PRO A 75 11.15 17.31 8.44
CA PRO A 75 11.14 17.05 7.00
C PRO A 75 10.55 15.67 6.65
N PRO A 76 9.99 15.47 5.44
CA PRO A 76 9.61 14.15 4.96
C PRO A 76 10.81 13.20 4.97
N ASN A 77 10.59 11.95 5.37
CA ASN A 77 11.67 11.00 5.59
C ASN A 77 11.47 9.70 4.81
N MET A 78 12.37 9.44 3.86
CA MET A 78 12.39 8.21 3.07
C MET A 78 12.40 6.95 3.96
N HIS A 79 13.19 6.96 5.04
CA HIS A 79 13.29 5.82 5.93
C HIS A 79 11.97 5.58 6.69
N LEU A 80 11.31 6.64 7.16
CA LEU A 80 9.97 6.50 7.78
C LEU A 80 8.92 6.03 6.78
N SER A 81 9.00 6.47 5.52
CA SER A 81 8.14 6.00 4.44
C SER A 81 8.25 4.47 4.27
N TYR A 82 9.46 3.93 4.24
CA TYR A 82 9.69 2.48 4.20
C TYR A 82 9.28 1.76 5.50
N CYS A 83 9.43 2.39 6.67
CA CYS A 83 8.93 1.83 7.94
C CYS A 83 7.41 1.68 7.92
N MET A 84 6.68 2.71 7.50
CA MET A 84 5.23 2.68 7.37
C MET A 84 4.77 1.68 6.30
N GLN A 85 5.46 1.59 5.16
CA GLN A 85 5.17 0.59 4.13
C GLN A 85 5.25 -0.83 4.70
N ARG A 86 6.32 -1.12 5.46
CA ARG A 86 6.48 -2.42 6.12
C ARG A 86 5.44 -2.66 7.20
N LEU A 87 4.97 -1.61 7.87
CA LEU A 87 3.90 -1.70 8.86
C LEU A 87 2.54 -2.05 8.21
N ILE A 88 2.23 -1.49 7.05
CA ILE A 88 1.06 -1.89 6.24
C ILE A 88 1.14 -3.37 5.86
N ALA A 89 2.32 -3.85 5.45
CA ALA A 89 2.53 -5.27 5.15
C ALA A 89 2.34 -6.18 6.39
N VAL A 90 2.72 -5.71 7.59
CA VAL A 90 2.47 -6.43 8.85
C VAL A 90 0.97 -6.51 9.13
N TRP A 91 0.25 -5.38 9.07
CA TRP A 91 -1.21 -5.36 9.30
C TRP A 91 -1.98 -6.17 8.26
N THR A 92 -1.56 -6.13 7.00
CA THR A 92 -2.15 -6.97 5.95
C THR A 92 -1.96 -8.45 6.26
N LYS A 93 -0.77 -8.84 6.75
CA LYS A 93 -0.51 -10.22 7.17
C LYS A 93 -1.35 -10.63 8.38
N ASP A 94 -1.53 -9.75 9.34
CA ASP A 94 -2.33 -10.03 10.54
C ASP A 94 -3.82 -10.20 10.18
N GLU A 95 -4.35 -9.36 9.28
CA GLU A 95 -5.72 -9.53 8.78
C GLU A 95 -5.88 -10.81 7.96
N LEU A 96 -4.90 -11.19 7.12
CA LEU A 96 -4.90 -12.49 6.45
C LEU A 96 -4.97 -13.65 7.44
N LEU A 97 -4.28 -13.55 8.58
CA LEU A 97 -4.32 -14.58 9.61
C LEU A 97 -5.71 -14.70 10.26
N VAL A 98 -6.42 -13.58 10.42
CA VAL A 98 -7.83 -13.56 10.88
C VAL A 98 -8.74 -14.28 9.88
N GLU A 99 -8.49 -14.11 8.58
CA GLU A 99 -9.16 -14.85 7.49
C GLU A 99 -8.70 -16.33 7.39
N GLY A 100 -7.82 -16.79 8.29
CA GLY A 100 -7.31 -18.17 8.29
C GLY A 100 -6.19 -18.42 7.27
N VAL A 101 -5.67 -17.39 6.62
CA VAL A 101 -4.61 -17.45 5.61
C VAL A 101 -3.24 -17.22 6.24
N LYS A 102 -2.33 -18.18 6.07
CA LYS A 102 -0.95 -18.05 6.55
C LYS A 102 -0.05 -17.45 5.48
N ALA A 103 0.20 -16.14 5.58
CA ALA A 103 1.15 -15.46 4.70
C ALA A 103 2.58 -15.41 5.26
N VAL A 104 3.56 -15.45 4.37
CA VAL A 104 4.98 -15.22 4.64
C VAL A 104 5.35 -13.82 4.15
N ARG A 105 5.91 -13.00 5.04
CA ARG A 105 6.43 -11.67 4.68
C ARG A 105 7.92 -11.75 4.35
N ARG A 106 8.34 -11.16 3.23
CA ARG A 106 9.74 -10.99 2.83
C ARG A 106 9.95 -9.51 2.50
N GLY A 107 10.49 -8.73 3.44
CA GLY A 107 10.55 -7.28 3.28
C GLY A 107 9.15 -6.66 3.35
N ASP A 108 8.76 -5.96 2.29
CA ASP A 108 7.46 -5.33 2.04
C ASP A 108 6.48 -6.25 1.28
N ASP A 109 6.96 -7.34 0.69
CA ASP A 109 6.13 -8.31 -0.01
C ASP A 109 5.49 -9.36 0.90
N LEU A 110 4.26 -9.75 0.56
CA LEU A 110 3.55 -10.88 1.14
C LEU A 110 3.37 -12.01 0.12
N PHE A 111 3.59 -13.23 0.60
CA PHE A 111 3.46 -14.46 -0.18
C PHE A 111 2.53 -15.46 0.51
N VAL A 112 1.76 -16.21 -0.28
CA VAL A 112 1.02 -17.40 0.15
C VAL A 112 1.35 -18.54 -0.81
N ASP A 113 1.76 -19.70 -0.27
CA ASP A 113 2.25 -20.84 -1.06
C ASP A 113 3.32 -20.46 -2.11
N ASP A 114 4.30 -19.62 -1.71
CA ASP A 114 5.35 -19.06 -2.60
C ASP A 114 4.82 -18.32 -3.84
N ARG A 115 3.59 -17.82 -3.79
CA ARG A 115 2.99 -16.91 -4.78
C ARG A 115 2.83 -15.52 -4.18
N LYS A 116 3.20 -14.48 -4.94
CA LYS A 116 3.21 -13.07 -4.51
C LYS A 116 1.78 -12.51 -4.50
N LEU A 117 1.34 -12.02 -3.34
CA LEU A 117 0.01 -11.43 -3.14
C LEU A 117 0.03 -9.91 -3.28
N THR A 118 1.11 -9.27 -2.86
CA THR A 118 1.20 -7.81 -2.78
C THR A 118 2.29 -7.25 -3.67
N VAL A 119 2.19 -5.96 -3.95
CA VAL A 119 3.21 -5.14 -4.61
C VAL A 119 3.23 -3.80 -3.89
N SER A 120 4.37 -3.18 -3.68
CA SER A 120 4.41 -1.89 -3.02
C SER A 120 5.62 -1.08 -3.37
N VAL A 121 5.53 0.23 -3.16
CA VAL A 121 6.67 1.14 -3.21
C VAL A 121 6.47 2.26 -2.19
N ALA A 122 7.56 2.69 -1.58
CA ALA A 122 7.61 3.85 -0.71
C ALA A 122 8.55 4.91 -1.29
N THR A 123 8.20 6.17 -1.12
CA THR A 123 9.05 7.30 -1.49
C THR A 123 8.74 8.50 -0.59
N CYS A 124 9.55 9.55 -0.69
CA CYS A 124 9.23 10.85 -0.12
C CYS A 124 9.34 11.92 -1.20
N GLY A 125 8.30 12.74 -1.31
CA GLY A 125 8.31 13.97 -2.09
C GLY A 125 8.99 15.11 -1.32
N VAL A 126 8.87 16.32 -1.87
CA VAL A 126 9.40 17.54 -1.22
C VAL A 126 8.61 17.89 0.05
N SER A 127 7.32 17.59 0.09
CA SER A 127 6.39 18.02 1.13
C SER A 127 5.76 16.89 1.94
N SER A 128 5.86 15.65 1.49
CA SER A 128 5.16 14.51 2.10
C SER A 128 5.82 13.17 1.82
N GLU A 129 5.60 12.23 2.71
CA GLU A 129 5.91 10.81 2.57
C GLU A 129 4.78 10.14 1.78
N LYS A 130 5.12 9.22 0.86
CA LYS A 130 4.17 8.60 -0.08
C LYS A 130 4.40 7.10 -0.17
N ILE A 131 3.32 6.34 -0.07
CA ILE A 131 3.37 4.88 -0.18
C ILE A 131 2.25 4.40 -1.08
N HIS A 132 2.59 3.51 -2.00
CA HIS A 132 1.62 2.66 -2.69
C HIS A 132 1.75 1.24 -2.15
N PHE A 133 0.61 0.63 -1.86
CA PHE A 133 0.51 -0.76 -1.50
C PHE A 133 -0.66 -1.39 -2.26
N GLY A 134 -0.36 -2.34 -3.14
CA GLY A 134 -1.32 -3.09 -3.93
C GLY A 134 -1.50 -4.51 -3.40
N ILE A 135 -2.74 -4.98 -3.38
CA ILE A 135 -3.11 -6.35 -3.02
C ILE A 135 -3.87 -6.94 -4.20
N ASN A 136 -3.35 -8.03 -4.77
CA ASN A 136 -4.02 -8.72 -5.88
C ASN A 136 -5.40 -9.23 -5.43
N VAL A 137 -6.46 -8.87 -6.15
CA VAL A 137 -7.78 -9.49 -5.96
C VAL A 137 -7.86 -10.75 -6.81
N ILE A 138 -7.36 -10.67 -8.04
CA ILE A 138 -7.17 -11.78 -8.97
C ILE A 138 -5.71 -11.81 -9.44
N ASN A 139 -5.32 -12.89 -10.12
CA ASN A 139 -3.95 -13.11 -10.57
C ASN A 139 -3.74 -12.89 -12.09
N SER A 140 -4.76 -12.45 -12.83
CA SER A 140 -4.63 -12.13 -14.26
C SER A 140 -4.00 -10.75 -14.50
N GLY A 141 -3.40 -10.57 -15.69
CA GLY A 141 -2.72 -9.32 -16.05
C GLY A 141 -1.37 -9.11 -15.37
N VAL A 142 -0.93 -10.06 -14.54
CA VAL A 142 0.37 -10.04 -13.88
C VAL A 142 1.48 -10.42 -14.88
N PRO A 143 2.66 -9.76 -14.84
CA PRO A 143 3.77 -10.02 -15.74
C PRO A 143 4.21 -11.49 -15.82
N PRO A 144 4.66 -11.96 -17.00
CA PRO A 144 5.24 -13.29 -17.14
C PRO A 144 6.42 -13.50 -16.18
N GLY A 145 6.47 -14.65 -15.52
CA GLY A 145 7.52 -15.00 -14.55
C GLY A 145 7.18 -14.67 -13.09
N VAL A 146 6.19 -13.80 -12.85
CA VAL A 146 5.67 -13.58 -11.49
C VAL A 146 4.57 -14.59 -11.19
N ARG A 147 4.79 -15.45 -10.21
CA ARG A 147 3.74 -16.33 -9.69
C ARG A 147 2.89 -15.55 -8.70
N ALA A 148 1.77 -14.99 -9.16
CA ALA A 148 0.85 -14.25 -8.30
C ALA A 148 -0.26 -15.13 -7.72
N ILE A 149 -0.87 -14.62 -6.65
CA ILE A 149 -2.10 -15.12 -6.05
C ILE A 149 -2.98 -13.94 -5.68
N GLY A 150 -4.30 -14.06 -5.84
CA GLY A 150 -5.25 -13.03 -5.45
C GLY A 150 -6.07 -13.39 -4.20
N LEU A 151 -6.70 -12.39 -3.58
CA LEU A 151 -7.63 -12.57 -2.46
C LEU A 151 -8.75 -13.58 -2.79
N ASN A 152 -9.25 -13.59 -4.03
CA ASN A 152 -10.28 -14.55 -4.45
C ASN A 152 -9.78 -16.00 -4.40
N ASP A 153 -8.52 -16.26 -4.75
CA ASP A 153 -7.91 -17.60 -4.68
C ASP A 153 -7.79 -18.09 -3.22
N LEU A 154 -7.81 -17.15 -2.26
CA LEU A 154 -7.72 -17.39 -0.83
C LEU A 154 -9.10 -17.53 -0.15
N GLY A 155 -10.19 -17.39 -0.90
CA GLY A 155 -11.55 -17.45 -0.37
C GLY A 155 -12.05 -16.13 0.23
N ILE A 156 -11.31 -15.03 0.10
CA ILE A 156 -11.70 -13.70 0.58
C ILE A 156 -12.57 -13.04 -0.50
N THR A 157 -13.89 -13.04 -0.28
CA THR A 157 -14.90 -12.61 -1.27
C THR A 157 -15.33 -11.15 -1.14
N ASP A 158 -14.93 -10.47 -0.05
CA ASP A 158 -15.10 -9.04 0.16
C ASP A 158 -13.74 -8.32 0.24
N PRO A 159 -13.09 -8.05 -0.92
CA PRO A 159 -11.77 -7.41 -0.94
C PRO A 159 -11.76 -5.99 -0.36
N VAL A 160 -12.85 -5.24 -0.51
CA VAL A 160 -12.92 -3.84 -0.04
C VAL A 160 -13.07 -3.83 1.48
N GLY A 161 -13.97 -4.64 2.05
CA GLY A 161 -14.09 -4.76 3.49
C GLY A 161 -12.82 -5.31 4.14
N PHE A 162 -12.13 -6.27 3.49
CA PHE A 162 -10.81 -6.73 3.93
C PHE A 162 -9.80 -5.57 4.00
N ALA A 163 -9.72 -4.78 2.93
CA ALA A 163 -8.85 -3.62 2.86
C ALA A 163 -9.15 -2.54 3.91
N GLU A 164 -10.42 -2.25 4.16
CA GLU A 164 -10.85 -1.29 5.18
C GLU A 164 -10.43 -1.75 6.58
N ARG A 165 -10.48 -3.06 6.89
CA ARG A 165 -9.97 -3.61 8.16
C ARG A 165 -8.46 -3.47 8.28
N VAL A 166 -7.70 -3.78 7.21
CA VAL A 166 -6.25 -3.59 7.17
C VAL A 166 -5.87 -2.13 7.44
N VAL A 167 -6.48 -1.19 6.71
CA VAL A 167 -6.18 0.24 6.82
C VAL A 167 -6.62 0.82 8.16
N SER A 168 -7.73 0.34 8.72
CA SER A 168 -8.18 0.71 10.07
C SER A 168 -7.15 0.31 11.13
N GLY A 169 -6.64 -0.93 11.08
CA GLY A 169 -5.57 -1.39 11.98
C GLY A 169 -4.28 -0.59 11.81
N PHE A 170 -3.84 -0.38 10.57
CA PHE A 170 -2.67 0.43 10.25
C PHE A 170 -2.81 1.88 10.76
N SER A 171 -3.93 2.55 10.48
CA SER A 171 -4.18 3.92 10.94
C SER A 171 -4.19 4.01 12.47
N GLY A 172 -4.81 3.04 13.14
CA GLY A 172 -4.81 2.94 14.59
C GLY A 172 -3.40 2.79 15.18
N GLU A 173 -2.52 2.04 14.52
CA GLU A 173 -1.12 1.90 14.93
C GLU A 173 -0.36 3.23 14.79
N ILE A 174 -0.56 3.96 13.69
CA ILE A 174 0.03 5.29 13.52
C ILE A 174 -0.46 6.26 14.59
N GLU A 175 -1.77 6.29 14.87
CA GLU A 175 -2.34 7.12 15.94
C GLU A 175 -1.80 6.74 17.32
N GLY A 176 -1.59 5.44 17.57
CA GLY A 176 -0.94 4.93 18.76
C GLY A 176 0.49 5.42 18.93
N ILE A 177 1.26 5.46 17.83
CA ILE A 177 2.63 6.01 17.79
C ILE A 177 2.60 7.50 18.13
N GLU A 178 1.77 8.30 17.44
CA GLU A 178 1.67 9.74 17.69
C GLU A 178 1.25 10.03 19.14
N SER A 179 0.32 9.25 19.68
CA SER A 179 -0.05 9.31 21.11
C SER A 179 1.11 8.95 22.05
N ALA A 180 1.96 7.99 21.67
CA ALA A 180 3.12 7.58 22.48
C ALA A 180 4.25 8.62 22.46
N VAL A 181 4.44 9.31 21.33
CA VAL A 181 5.43 10.37 21.18
C VAL A 181 5.15 11.51 22.17
N VAL A 182 3.90 11.96 22.26
CA VAL A 182 3.54 13.13 23.10
C VAL A 182 3.50 12.85 24.60
N LYS A 183 3.63 11.58 25.03
CA LYS A 183 3.63 11.18 26.45
C LYS A 183 4.96 10.62 26.94
N THR A 184 5.97 10.56 26.08
CA THR A 184 7.31 10.08 26.42
C THR A 184 8.26 11.24 26.68
N LYS A 185 8.91 11.26 27.86
CA LYS A 185 9.92 12.26 28.19
C LYS A 185 11.19 12.02 27.36
N GLY A 186 11.68 13.04 26.67
CA GLY A 186 12.99 13.02 26.01
C GLY A 186 14.14 12.95 27.01
N ILE A 187 15.20 12.23 26.65
CA ILE A 187 16.45 12.14 27.41
C ILE A 187 17.48 13.14 26.86
N LEU A 188 18.33 13.65 27.75
CA LEU A 188 19.46 14.53 27.42
C LEU A 188 20.77 13.76 27.41
#